data_AF-A0A6C0CHE9-F1
#
_entry.id   AF-A0A6C0CHE9-F1
#
_cell.length_a   1.000
_cell.length_b   1.000
_cell.length_c   1.000
_cell.angle_alpha   90.00
_cell.angle_beta   90.00
_cell.angle_gamma   90.00
#
_symmetry.space_group_name_H-M   'P 1'
#
loop_
_entity.id
_entity.type
_entity.pdbx_description
1 polymer ?
#
loop_
_entity_poly.entity_id
_entity_poly.type
_entity_poly.pdbx_seq_one_letter_code
_entity_poly.pdbx_strand_id
1 'polypeptide(L)'
;MMLKIKSKKPRESYISKFKNVICPLLSFFFIALIILYIKFKKTFTSFDKCLFYITILSQLFTLYSCFVKWSPDLLMYTHYSFVLMLYIVLLSDNISLLAYYLIVITFVILGWKLNNNVCIFDKLSWDIEIMGYEIKNTRSRSAFMIYILILAYPLKIFYSLR
;
A
#
# COMPACT_ATOMS: atom_id res chain seq x y z
N MET A 1 -4.85 20.05 20.75
CA MET A 1 -4.32 20.17 19.38
C MET A 1 -5.11 19.21 18.49
N MET A 2 -5.92 19.70 17.56
CA MET A 2 -6.79 18.84 16.72
C MET A 2 -6.19 18.71 15.32
N LEU A 3 -5.61 17.54 15.03
CA LEU A 3 -5.42 17.06 13.67
C LEU A 3 -6.77 16.48 13.22
N LYS A 4 -7.40 17.06 12.19
CA LYS A 4 -8.60 16.45 11.58
C LYS A 4 -8.21 15.85 10.24
N ILE A 5 -8.46 14.55 10.07
CA ILE A 5 -8.32 13.88 8.78
C ILE A 5 -9.71 13.86 8.14
N LYS A 6 -9.89 14.65 7.09
CA LYS A 6 -11.09 14.61 6.23
C LYS A 6 -10.79 13.63 5.10
N SER A 7 -11.31 12.41 5.20
CA SER A 7 -11.28 11.47 4.09
C SER A 7 -12.52 11.67 3.22
N LYS A 8 -12.33 11.95 1.92
CA LYS A 8 -13.42 11.74 0.95
C LYS A 8 -13.43 10.27 0.56
N LYS A 9 -14.63 9.68 0.47
CA LYS A 9 -14.78 8.33 -0.03
C LYS A 9 -14.49 8.32 -1.54
N PRO A 10 -13.67 7.37 -2.05
CA PRO A 10 -13.52 7.16 -3.49
C PRO A 10 -14.86 6.76 -4.09
N ARG A 11 -15.02 6.97 -5.40
CA ARG A 11 -16.29 6.66 -6.07
C ARG A 11 -16.46 5.14 -6.14
N GLU A 12 -17.43 4.60 -5.41
CA GLU A 12 -17.73 3.15 -5.38
C GLU A 12 -17.97 2.59 -6.79
N SER A 13 -18.60 3.37 -7.67
CA SER A 13 -18.83 3.02 -9.07
C SER A 13 -17.54 2.87 -9.87
N TYR A 14 -16.49 3.64 -9.52
CA TYR A 14 -15.18 3.53 -10.15
C TYR A 14 -14.48 2.24 -9.69
N ILE A 15 -14.39 2.01 -8.37
CA ILE A 15 -13.72 0.82 -7.81
C ILE A 15 -14.40 -0.47 -8.29
N SER A 16 -15.73 -0.48 -8.36
CA SER A 16 -16.51 -1.64 -8.83
C SER A 16 -16.22 -1.99 -10.28
N LYS A 17 -15.93 -1.01 -11.13
CA LYS A 17 -15.53 -1.24 -12.54
C LYS A 17 -14.20 -1.99 -12.66
N PHE A 18 -13.29 -1.80 -11.70
CA PHE A 18 -11.96 -2.43 -11.70
C PHE A 18 -11.87 -3.69 -10.84
N LYS A 19 -12.98 -4.19 -10.28
CA LYS A 19 -13.01 -5.40 -9.44
C LYS A 19 -12.21 -6.57 -10.03
N ASN A 20 -12.41 -6.85 -11.31
CA ASN A 20 -11.77 -7.97 -12.02
C ASN A 20 -10.26 -7.79 -12.24
N VAL A 21 -9.72 -6.59 -12.00
CA VAL A 21 -8.28 -6.30 -12.05
C VAL A 21 -7.71 -6.23 -10.64
N ILE A 22 -8.43 -5.57 -9.73
CA ILE A 22 -8.04 -5.37 -8.33
C ILE A 22 -7.88 -6.71 -7.62
N CYS A 23 -8.92 -7.56 -7.65
CA CYS A 23 -8.93 -8.78 -6.85
C CYS A 23 -7.81 -9.77 -7.25
N PRO A 24 -7.57 -10.07 -8.55
CA PRO A 24 -6.45 -10.92 -8.94
C PRO A 24 -5.07 -10.34 -8.58
N LEU A 25 -4.88 -9.02 -8.75
CA LEU A 25 -3.62 -8.36 -8.40
C LEU A 25 -3.31 -8.48 -6.91
N LEU A 26 -4.32 -8.31 -6.06
CA LEU A 26 -4.21 -8.48 -4.61
C LEU A 26 -3.86 -9.93 -4.23
N SER A 27 -4.53 -10.91 -4.85
CA SER A 27 -4.20 -12.33 -4.65
C SER A 27 -2.76 -12.66 -5.02
N PHE A 28 -2.26 -12.12 -6.13
CA PHE A 28 -0.87 -12.30 -6.55
C PHE A 28 0.12 -11.80 -5.48
N PHE A 29 -0.08 -10.58 -4.97
CA PHE A 29 0.80 -10.04 -3.93
C PHE A 29 0.70 -10.78 -2.61
N PHE A 30 -0.48 -11.28 -2.26
CA PHE A 30 -0.68 -12.10 -1.07
C PHE A 30 0.08 -13.42 -1.15
N ILE A 31 0.00 -14.11 -2.29
CA ILE A 31 0.75 -15.36 -2.52
C ILE A 31 2.26 -15.09 -2.47
N ALA A 32 2.72 -14.03 -3.14
CA ALA A 32 4.14 -13.63 -3.12
C ALA A 32 4.63 -13.31 -1.69
N LEU A 33 3.80 -12.68 -0.86
CA LEU A 33 4.11 -12.39 0.56
C LEU A 33 4.25 -13.68 1.39
N ILE A 34 3.38 -14.67 1.16
CA ILE A 34 3.46 -15.97 1.83
C ILE A 34 4.76 -16.70 1.43
N ILE A 35 5.08 -16.72 0.13
CA ILE A 35 6.31 -17.35 -0.38
C ILE A 35 7.55 -16.71 0.26
N LEU A 36 7.57 -15.38 0.32
CA LEU A 36 8.64 -14.62 0.98
C LEU A 36 8.82 -15.07 2.44
N TYR A 37 7.73 -15.14 3.20
CA TYR A 37 7.81 -15.55 4.60
C TYR A 37 8.28 -16.99 4.75
N ILE A 38 7.75 -17.94 3.98
CA ILE A 38 8.20 -19.34 4.05
C ILE A 38 9.71 -19.44 3.81
N LYS A 39 10.21 -18.73 2.79
CA LYS A 39 11.62 -18.79 2.39
C LYS A 39 12.56 -18.02 3.31
N PHE A 40 12.13 -16.88 3.85
CA PHE A 40 12.99 -15.93 4.55
C PHE A 40 12.62 -15.68 6.03
N LYS A 41 11.61 -16.36 6.61
CA LYS A 41 11.20 -16.14 8.02
C LYS A 41 12.32 -16.25 9.05
N LYS A 42 13.39 -17.01 8.75
CA LYS A 42 14.54 -17.15 9.65
C LYS A 42 15.40 -15.88 9.72
N THR A 43 15.38 -15.04 8.68
CA THR A 43 16.13 -13.77 8.64
C THR A 43 15.33 -12.60 9.23
N PHE A 44 14.08 -12.82 9.63
CA PHE A 44 13.20 -11.76 10.10
C PHE A 44 13.45 -11.49 11.58
N THR A 45 13.67 -10.22 11.90
CA THR A 45 13.67 -9.70 13.27
C THR A 45 12.25 -9.75 13.86
N SER A 46 12.12 -9.52 15.17
CA SER A 46 10.79 -9.39 15.80
C SER A 46 9.97 -8.25 15.18
N PHE A 47 10.63 -7.17 14.78
CA PHE A 47 9.99 -6.06 14.07
C PHE A 47 9.46 -6.50 12.70
N ASP A 48 10.26 -7.21 11.91
CA ASP A 48 9.85 -7.70 10.58
C ASP A 48 8.67 -8.67 10.67
N LYS A 49 8.67 -9.54 11.69
CA LYS A 49 7.54 -10.46 11.95
C LYS A 49 6.27 -9.68 12.30
N CYS A 50 6.39 -8.63 13.11
CA CYS A 50 5.25 -7.76 13.43
C CYS A 50 4.69 -7.10 12.15
N LEU A 51 5.55 -6.50 11.33
CA LEU A 51 5.16 -5.92 10.04
C LEU A 51 4.48 -6.95 9.14
N PHE A 52 5.04 -8.15 9.06
CA PHE A 52 4.48 -9.25 8.29
C PHE A 52 3.07 -9.63 8.78
N TYR A 53 2.87 -9.83 10.09
CA TYR A 53 1.56 -10.20 10.63
C TYR A 53 0.50 -9.11 10.40
N ILE A 54 0.87 -7.84 10.58
CA ILE A 54 -0.01 -6.70 10.28
C ILE A 54 -0.39 -6.71 8.79
N THR A 55 0.59 -6.94 7.91
CA THR A 55 0.38 -6.99 6.46
C THR A 55 -0.55 -8.15 6.08
N ILE A 56 -0.32 -9.35 6.62
CA ILE A 56 -1.15 -10.52 6.37
C ILE A 56 -2.59 -10.27 6.81
N LEU A 57 -2.79 -9.73 8.02
CA LEU A 57 -4.12 -9.42 8.52
C LEU A 57 -4.84 -8.40 7.61
N SER A 58 -4.15 -7.35 7.19
CA SER A 58 -4.68 -6.36 6.24
C SER A 58 -5.03 -6.99 4.89
N GLN A 59 -4.19 -7.89 4.37
CA GLN A 59 -4.44 -8.60 3.12
C GLN A 59 -5.63 -9.58 3.24
N LEU A 60 -5.81 -10.25 4.38
CA LEU A 60 -6.97 -11.12 4.62
C LEU A 60 -8.27 -10.32 4.61
N PHE A 61 -8.33 -9.16 5.28
CA PHE A 61 -9.49 -8.27 5.20
C PHE A 61 -9.75 -7.78 3.77
N THR A 62 -8.68 -7.48 3.04
CA THR A 62 -8.75 -7.04 1.64
C THR A 62 -9.32 -8.13 0.74
N LEU A 63 -8.83 -9.36 0.85
CA LEU A 63 -9.31 -10.52 0.09
C LEU A 63 -10.74 -10.89 0.45
N TYR A 64 -11.09 -10.86 1.74
CA TYR A 64 -12.47 -11.03 2.20
C TYR A 64 -13.40 -10.00 1.54
N SER A 65 -12.99 -8.74 1.52
CA SER A 65 -13.73 -7.64 0.88
C SER A 65 -13.84 -7.78 -0.64
N CYS A 66 -12.94 -8.52 -1.28
CA CYS A 66 -12.92 -8.70 -2.73
C CYS A 66 -13.77 -9.89 -3.17
N PHE A 67 -13.57 -11.05 -2.51
CA PHE A 67 -14.06 -12.34 -2.96
C PHE A 67 -15.24 -12.89 -2.16
N VAL A 68 -15.34 -12.57 -0.87
CA VAL A 68 -16.41 -13.10 0.00
C VAL A 68 -17.57 -12.13 0.07
N LYS A 69 -17.30 -10.88 0.46
CA LYS A 69 -18.30 -9.83 0.59
C LYS A 69 -17.76 -8.54 -0.03
N TRP A 70 -18.21 -8.24 -1.24
CA TRP A 70 -17.82 -7.00 -1.94
C TRP A 70 -18.08 -5.78 -1.06
N SER A 71 -17.01 -5.15 -0.58
CA SER A 71 -17.06 -4.00 0.32
C SER A 71 -16.03 -2.95 -0.12
N PRO A 72 -16.44 -1.98 -0.96
CA PRO A 72 -15.56 -0.90 -1.41
C PRO A 72 -15.00 -0.06 -0.25
N ASP A 73 -15.80 0.15 0.80
CA ASP A 73 -15.40 0.88 2.00
C ASP A 73 -14.26 0.16 2.74
N LEU A 74 -14.36 -1.15 2.95
CA LEU A 74 -13.33 -1.91 3.65
C LEU A 74 -12.05 -2.00 2.81
N LEU A 75 -12.19 -2.17 1.49
CA LEU A 75 -11.09 -2.14 0.52
C LEU A 75 -10.34 -0.79 0.52
N MET A 76 -11.06 0.31 0.73
CA MET A 76 -10.47 1.64 0.87
C MET A 76 -9.64 1.74 2.16
N TYR A 77 -10.17 1.31 3.30
CA TYR A 77 -9.43 1.36 4.57
C TYR A 77 -8.17 0.51 4.53
N THR A 78 -8.24 -0.68 3.96
CA THR A 78 -7.05 -1.53 3.82
C THR A 78 -6.05 -0.96 2.82
N HIS A 79 -6.50 -0.27 1.77
CA HIS A 79 -5.62 0.46 0.87
C HIS A 79 -4.89 1.61 1.57
N TYR A 80 -5.58 2.35 2.45
CA TYR A 80 -4.94 3.38 3.26
C TYR A 80 -3.88 2.82 4.21
N SER A 81 -4.20 1.74 4.92
CA SER A 81 -3.26 1.02 5.77
C SER A 81 -2.06 0.51 4.96
N PHE A 82 -2.29 0.01 3.74
CA PHE A 82 -1.23 -0.44 2.86
C PHE A 82 -0.26 0.69 2.47
N VAL A 83 -0.77 1.87 2.08
CA VAL A 83 0.10 3.02 1.75
C VAL A 83 0.95 3.43 2.95
N LEU A 84 0.37 3.47 4.16
CA LEU A 84 1.12 3.75 5.39
C LEU A 84 2.22 2.70 5.63
N MET A 85 1.89 1.41 5.44
CA MET A 85 2.85 0.32 5.60
C MET A 85 4.06 0.43 4.65
N LEU A 86 3.89 0.97 3.45
CA LEU A 86 5.01 1.21 2.53
C LEU A 86 6.08 2.14 3.14
N TYR A 87 5.70 3.08 4.01
CA TYR A 87 6.67 3.93 4.69
C TYR A 87 7.26 3.27 5.92
N ILE A 88 6.45 2.56 6.70
CA ILE A 88 6.91 1.91 7.94
C ILE A 88 7.94 0.82 7.63
N VAL A 89 7.75 0.08 6.53
CA VAL A 89 8.68 -0.98 6.11
C VAL A 89 10.09 -0.47 5.82
N LEU A 90 10.28 0.81 5.45
CA LEU A 90 11.62 1.39 5.27
C LEU A 90 12.46 1.40 6.56
N LEU A 91 11.83 1.21 7.73
CA LEU A 91 12.53 1.06 9.01
C LEU A 91 13.12 -0.35 9.21
N SER A 92 12.72 -1.33 8.38
CA SER A 92 13.31 -2.67 8.38
C SER A 92 14.68 -2.65 7.70
N ASP A 93 15.61 -3.46 8.21
CA ASP A 93 16.90 -3.75 7.57
C ASP A 93 16.88 -5.07 6.78
N ASN A 94 15.74 -5.77 6.74
CA ASN A 94 15.64 -7.05 6.04
C ASN A 94 15.54 -6.83 4.52
N ILE A 95 16.64 -7.10 3.81
CA ILE A 95 16.76 -6.90 2.36
C ILE A 95 15.66 -7.63 1.59
N SER A 96 15.31 -8.87 1.97
CA SER A 96 14.27 -9.63 1.27
C SER A 96 12.91 -8.96 1.40
N LEU A 97 12.57 -8.47 2.60
CA LEU A 97 11.32 -7.74 2.84
C LEU A 97 11.28 -6.42 2.06
N LEU A 98 12.37 -5.65 2.10
CA LEU A 98 12.51 -4.41 1.35
C LEU A 98 12.38 -4.64 -0.17
N ALA A 99 13.04 -5.67 -0.70
CA ALA A 99 12.99 -6.02 -2.12
C ALA A 99 11.58 -6.42 -2.57
N TYR A 100 10.83 -7.17 -1.74
CA TYR A 100 9.43 -7.48 -2.02
C TYR A 100 8.59 -6.22 -2.14
N TYR A 101 8.70 -5.30 -1.18
CA TYR A 101 7.93 -4.07 -1.20
C TYR A 101 8.33 -3.15 -2.36
N LEU A 102 9.60 -3.12 -2.77
CA LEU A 102 10.04 -2.44 -3.99
C LEU A 102 9.35 -3.00 -5.24
N ILE A 103 9.22 -4.33 -5.34
CA ILE A 103 8.46 -4.97 -6.42
C ILE A 103 6.99 -4.51 -6.36
N VAL A 104 6.35 -4.56 -5.18
CA VAL A 104 4.96 -4.11 -5.03
C VAL A 104 4.78 -2.66 -5.50
N ILE A 105 5.65 -1.74 -5.06
CA ILE A 105 5.61 -0.33 -5.45
C ILE A 105 5.75 -0.16 -6.97
N THR A 106 6.67 -0.90 -7.58
CA THR A 106 6.90 -0.87 -9.03
C THR A 106 5.63 -1.27 -9.79
N PHE A 107 4.99 -2.37 -9.40
CA PHE A 107 3.74 -2.81 -10.01
C PHE A 107 2.57 -1.84 -9.78
N VAL A 108 2.49 -1.19 -8.60
CA VAL A 108 1.48 -0.16 -8.35
C VAL A 108 1.66 1.02 -9.32
N ILE A 109 2.90 1.48 -9.51
CA ILE A 109 3.22 2.56 -10.46
C ILE A 109 2.91 2.15 -11.90
N LEU A 110 3.27 0.93 -12.30
CA LEU A 110 2.95 0.40 -13.63
C LEU A 110 1.43 0.34 -13.85
N GLY A 111 0.67 -0.19 -12.88
CA GLY A 111 -0.78 -0.22 -12.92
C GLY A 111 -1.41 1.17 -13.05
N TRP A 112 -0.85 2.17 -12.36
CA TRP A 112 -1.28 3.57 -12.52
C TRP A 112 -1.01 4.11 -13.91
N LYS A 113 0.19 3.86 -14.46
CA LYS A 113 0.57 4.32 -15.81
C LYS A 113 -0.34 3.73 -16.88
N LEU A 114 -0.63 2.43 -16.78
CA LEU A 114 -1.55 1.73 -17.70
C LEU A 114 -3.00 2.22 -17.57
N ASN A 115 -3.41 2.73 -16.40
CA ASN A 115 -4.74 3.27 -16.15
C ASN A 115 -4.79 4.81 -16.25
N ASN A 116 -4.16 5.39 -17.29
CA ASN A 116 -4.16 6.84 -17.56
C ASN A 116 -3.66 7.71 -16.39
N ASN A 117 -2.65 7.24 -15.65
CA ASN A 117 -2.11 7.82 -14.40
C ASN A 117 -3.11 7.87 -13.23
N VAL A 118 -4.21 7.10 -13.27
CA VAL A 118 -5.21 7.05 -12.20
C VAL A 118 -4.99 5.80 -11.37
N CYS A 119 -5.06 5.95 -10.05
CA CYS A 119 -5.01 4.78 -9.18
C CYS A 119 -6.19 3.84 -9.43
N ILE A 120 -5.93 2.54 -9.46
CA ILE A 120 -6.95 1.51 -9.64
C ILE A 120 -7.98 1.57 -8.49
N PHE A 121 -7.57 2.04 -7.31
CA PHE A 121 -8.42 2.30 -6.14
C PHE A 121 -9.03 3.72 -6.09
N ASP A 122 -9.05 4.45 -7.22
CA ASP A 122 -9.41 5.88 -7.33
C ASP A 122 -8.47 6.81 -6.52
N LYS A 123 -8.70 8.12 -6.53
CA LYS A 123 -7.87 9.08 -5.77
C LYS A 123 -7.98 8.80 -4.26
N LEU A 124 -6.85 8.49 -3.63
CA LEU A 124 -6.68 8.61 -2.18
C LEU A 124 -6.88 10.10 -1.81
N SER A 125 -7.90 10.44 -1.02
CA SER A 125 -8.13 11.81 -0.54
C SER A 125 -7.93 11.86 0.97
N TRP A 126 -6.71 12.21 1.38
CA TRP A 126 -6.34 12.45 2.78
C TRP A 126 -6.23 13.96 2.93
N ASP A 127 -7.36 14.65 3.05
CA ASP A 127 -7.31 16.07 3.34
C ASP A 127 -6.99 16.21 4.84
N ILE A 128 -5.85 16.80 5.16
CA ILE A 128 -5.41 16.97 6.56
C ILE A 128 -5.62 18.43 6.92
N GLU A 129 -6.36 18.68 8.00
CA GLU A 129 -6.50 20.01 8.57
C GLU A 129 -5.56 20.10 9.79
N ILE A 130 -4.59 21.01 9.73
CA ILE A 130 -3.65 21.30 10.82
C ILE A 130 -3.82 22.77 11.20
N MET A 131 -4.28 23.04 12.42
CA MET A 131 -4.47 24.41 12.92
C MET A 131 -5.28 25.32 11.97
N GLY A 132 -6.33 24.80 11.34
CA GLY A 132 -7.17 25.53 10.39
C GLY A 132 -6.60 25.62 8.96
N TYR A 133 -5.38 25.14 8.72
CA TYR A 133 -4.82 25.01 7.37
C TYR A 133 -5.23 23.67 6.75
N GLU A 134 -6.00 23.73 5.66
CA GLU A 134 -6.38 22.54 4.88
C GLU A 134 -5.29 22.16 3.88
N ILE A 135 -4.62 21.04 4.16
CA ILE A 135 -3.69 20.38 3.26
C ILE A 135 -4.51 19.41 2.40
N LYS A 136 -4.86 19.85 1.19
CA LYS A 136 -5.62 19.02 0.24
C LYS A 136 -4.71 17.98 -0.42
N ASN A 137 -5.20 16.75 -0.54
CA ASN A 137 -4.50 15.71 -1.28
C ASN A 137 -4.88 15.77 -2.76
N THR A 138 -4.01 16.40 -3.55
CA THR A 138 -4.17 16.45 -5.01
C THR A 138 -3.60 15.19 -5.65
N ARG A 139 -4.01 14.91 -6.89
CA ARG A 139 -3.48 13.77 -7.67
C ARG A 139 -1.95 13.82 -7.80
N SER A 140 -1.37 15.01 -7.98
CA SER A 140 0.08 15.20 -8.06
C SER A 140 0.77 14.88 -6.73
N ARG A 141 0.14 15.22 -5.60
CA ARG A 141 0.68 14.95 -4.26
C ARG A 141 0.65 13.45 -3.94
N SER A 142 -0.48 12.78 -4.20
CA SER A 142 -0.57 11.31 -4.06
C SER A 142 0.44 10.60 -4.97
N ALA A 143 0.65 11.11 -6.19
CA ALA A 143 1.63 10.56 -7.11
C ALA A 143 3.06 10.74 -6.59
N PHE A 144 3.40 11.94 -6.14
CA PHE A 144 4.71 12.25 -5.55
C PHE A 144 5.01 11.38 -4.33
N MET A 145 4.02 11.16 -3.45
CA MET A 145 4.14 10.29 -2.28
C MET A 145 4.51 8.85 -2.64
N ILE A 146 3.96 8.29 -3.71
CA ILE A 146 4.35 6.94 -4.16
C ILE A 146 5.67 6.98 -4.93
N TYR A 147 5.92 8.01 -5.75
CA TYR A 147 7.16 8.10 -6.52
C TYR A 147 8.40 8.24 -5.66
N ILE A 148 8.37 8.96 -4.54
CA ILE A 148 9.55 9.05 -3.66
C ILE A 148 9.98 7.68 -3.11
N LEU A 149 9.04 6.74 -2.96
CA LEU A 149 9.34 5.38 -2.50
C LEU A 149 10.18 4.59 -3.51
N ILE A 150 10.07 4.87 -4.82
CA ILE A 150 10.89 4.19 -5.84
C ILE A 150 12.38 4.55 -5.70
N LEU A 151 12.69 5.69 -5.08
CA LEU A 151 14.05 6.12 -4.77
C LEU A 151 14.46 5.67 -3.37
N ALA A 152 13.56 5.79 -2.39
CA ALA A 152 13.86 5.47 -0.99
C ALA A 152 14.17 3.97 -0.77
N TYR A 153 13.44 3.08 -1.43
CA TYR A 153 13.63 1.63 -1.25
C TYR A 153 14.99 1.13 -1.77
N PRO A 154 15.44 1.45 -3.01
CA PRO A 154 16.78 1.07 -3.46
C PRO A 154 17.89 1.66 -2.59
N LEU A 155 17.75 2.92 -2.15
CA LEU A 155 18.71 3.54 -1.24
C LEU A 155 18.78 2.79 0.10
N LYS A 156 17.63 2.44 0.67
CA LYS A 156 17.56 1.67 1.92
C LYS A 156 18.17 0.26 1.75
N ILE A 157 17.87 -0.43 0.65
CA ILE A 157 18.46 -1.74 0.34
C ILE A 157 19.98 -1.63 0.23
N PHE A 158 20.49 -0.62 -0.47
CA PHE A 158 21.93 -0.38 -0.60
C PHE A 158 22.59 -0.11 0.76
N TYR A 159 21.94 0.68 1.62
CA TYR A 159 22.41 0.93 2.97
C TYR A 159 22.44 -0.34 3.83
N SER A 160 21.41 -1.18 3.76
CA SER A 160 21.32 -2.43 4.54
C SER A 160 22.20 -3.57 4.01
N LEU A 161 22.80 -3.43 2.82
CA LEU A 161 23.82 -4.35 2.29
C LEU A 161 25.21 -4.11 2.89
N ARG A 162 25.43 -2.93 3.48
CA ARG A 162 26.69 -2.54 4.10
C ARG A 162 26.75 -2.97 5.56
#